data_AF-A0A2D6MC24-F1
#
_entry.id   AF-A0A2D6MC24-F1
#
_cell.length_a   1.000
_cell.length_b   1.000
_cell.length_c   1.000
_cell.angle_alpha   90.00
_cell.angle_beta   90.00
_cell.angle_gamma   90.00
#
_symmetry.space_group_name_H-M   'P 1'
#
loop_
_entity.id
_entity.type
_entity.pdbx_description
1 polymer ?
#
loop_
_entity_poly.entity_id
_entity_poly.type
_entity_poly.pdbx_seq_one_letter_code
_entity_poly.pdbx_strand_id
1 'polypeptide(L)'
;MSFKEFGPNDIILNTMKTHPLSEFFIFDSVIYYNNEKHLSGTFSANTKNVPPGFISLYEYNIDKISGSNVGDPVGSGTPGNNFIYPWIYKDSNRVALRNSVSTGASYQFSVDAVGDKLYGAYPLSASITRELMGNADTVAPANGAGEQGSDFLTSSAGNILKQWKATPIYPHYWALKNALNYYGAQSKHYKVTGSWTGNGQVPRGHSISLPEDTTYEWVKDQQIINLISIPEIFYGSKIKPGSLSLKWYFTGSLIGELQDTKRNGELIQVNTSSNPALADNSGSVAGVVLYNEGFILLTGSWALNAEAIP
;
A
#
# COMPACT_ATOMS: atom_id res chain seq x y z
N MET A 1 26.67 -37.17 2.04
CA MET A 1 25.31 -36.88 2.54
C MET A 1 24.95 -37.97 3.53
N SER A 2 24.65 -37.63 4.78
CA SER A 2 24.21 -38.59 5.80
C SER A 2 22.68 -38.67 5.75
N PHE A 3 22.15 -39.87 5.55
CA PHE A 3 20.72 -40.13 5.61
C PHE A 3 20.33 -40.37 7.08
N LYS A 4 19.41 -39.58 7.61
CA LYS A 4 18.83 -39.76 8.94
C LYS A 4 17.66 -40.76 8.83
N GLU A 5 17.70 -41.83 9.60
CA GLU A 5 16.57 -42.77 9.73
C GLU A 5 15.47 -42.15 10.59
N PHE A 6 14.21 -42.33 10.18
CA PHE A 6 13.05 -41.77 10.88
C PHE A 6 12.73 -42.55 12.15
N GLY A 7 12.52 -41.83 13.25
CA GLY A 7 12.08 -42.41 14.53
C GLY A 7 10.55 -42.49 14.66
N PRO A 8 10.03 -43.26 15.63
CA PRO A 8 8.58 -43.41 15.87
C PRO A 8 7.84 -42.11 16.21
N ASN A 9 8.57 -41.07 16.65
CA ASN A 9 8.03 -39.75 17.01
C ASN A 9 8.35 -38.66 15.97
N ASP A 10 8.96 -39.01 14.83
CA ASP A 10 9.26 -38.02 13.80
C ASP A 10 7.98 -37.66 13.03
N ILE A 11 7.65 -36.37 13.03
CA ILE A 11 6.50 -35.82 12.30
C ILE A 11 6.98 -35.42 10.90
N ILE A 12 6.37 -36.00 9.87
CA ILE A 12 6.60 -35.60 8.48
C ILE A 12 5.61 -34.49 8.13
N LEU A 13 6.12 -33.25 8.02
CA LEU A 13 5.33 -32.13 7.51
C LEU A 13 5.57 -31.97 6.01
N ASN A 14 4.63 -32.42 5.19
CA ASN A 14 4.66 -32.16 3.76
C ASN A 14 4.29 -30.69 3.51
N THR A 15 5.29 -29.84 3.29
CA THR A 15 5.09 -28.41 3.03
C THR A 15 5.28 -28.14 1.55
N MET A 16 4.20 -27.85 0.83
CA MET A 16 4.28 -27.36 -0.55
C MET A 16 4.69 -25.89 -0.55
N LYS A 17 5.75 -25.55 -1.28
CA LYS A 17 6.17 -24.16 -1.53
C LYS A 17 5.85 -23.78 -2.97
N THR A 18 4.82 -22.95 -3.16
CA THR A 18 4.46 -22.39 -4.46
C THR A 18 4.93 -20.94 -4.57
N HIS A 19 5.10 -20.46 -5.79
CA HIS A 19 5.37 -19.05 -6.09
C HIS A 19 4.38 -18.63 -7.17
N PRO A 20 3.14 -18.28 -6.80
CA PRO A 20 2.15 -17.84 -7.77
C PRO A 20 2.67 -16.60 -8.49
N LEU A 21 2.39 -16.52 -9.79
CA LEU A 21 2.70 -15.35 -10.60
C LEU A 21 1.50 -14.42 -10.55
N SER A 22 1.74 -13.17 -10.16
CA SER A 22 0.74 -12.10 -10.16
C SER A 22 1.21 -10.99 -11.10
N GLU A 23 0.39 -10.67 -12.08
CA GLU A 23 0.63 -9.61 -13.05
C GLU A 23 -0.42 -8.52 -12.89
N PHE A 24 0.02 -7.26 -12.81
CA PHE A 24 -0.84 -6.09 -12.84
C PHE A 24 -0.49 -5.26 -14.06
N PHE A 25 -1.42 -5.15 -15.00
CA PHE A 25 -1.29 -4.30 -16.17
C PHE A 25 -2.14 -3.04 -15.95
N ILE A 26 -1.53 -1.87 -16.07
CA ILE A 26 -2.20 -0.59 -15.88
C ILE A 26 -2.22 0.14 -17.21
N PHE A 27 -3.41 0.44 -17.72
CA PHE A 27 -3.60 1.15 -18.97
C PHE A 27 -4.77 2.11 -18.83
N ASP A 28 -4.55 3.37 -19.19
CA ASP A 28 -5.58 4.42 -19.15
C ASP A 28 -6.32 4.51 -17.80
N SER A 29 -5.55 4.50 -16.70
CA SER A 29 -6.06 4.49 -15.32
C SER A 29 -6.89 3.25 -14.92
N VAL A 30 -6.99 2.24 -15.78
CA VAL A 30 -7.62 0.94 -15.49
C VAL A 30 -6.56 -0.08 -15.15
N ILE A 31 -6.77 -0.82 -14.06
CA ILE A 31 -5.89 -1.91 -13.63
C ILE A 31 -6.49 -3.24 -14.08
N TYR A 32 -5.66 -4.15 -14.56
CA TYR A 32 -6.00 -5.52 -14.92
C TYR A 32 -5.13 -6.47 -14.12
N TYR A 33 -5.75 -7.41 -13.42
CA TYR A 33 -5.04 -8.45 -12.67
C TYR A 33 -5.00 -9.73 -13.51
N ASN A 34 -3.82 -10.30 -13.72
CA ASN A 34 -3.57 -11.50 -14.52
C ASN A 34 -4.20 -11.46 -15.93
N ASN A 35 -4.29 -10.27 -16.53
CA ASN A 35 -4.95 -10.03 -17.82
C ASN A 35 -6.40 -10.56 -17.87
N GLU A 36 -7.06 -10.66 -16.71
CA GLU A 36 -8.45 -11.07 -16.63
C GLU A 36 -9.37 -9.90 -16.99
N LYS A 37 -10.28 -10.16 -17.92
CA LYS A 37 -11.33 -9.22 -18.30
C LYS A 37 -12.51 -9.31 -17.34
N HIS A 38 -13.27 -8.23 -17.27
CA HIS A 38 -14.59 -8.24 -16.65
C HIS A 38 -15.54 -9.14 -17.44
N LEU A 39 -16.27 -9.98 -16.71
CA LEU A 39 -17.28 -10.87 -17.27
C LEU A 39 -18.65 -10.36 -16.82
N SER A 40 -19.59 -10.29 -17.76
CA SER A 40 -21.00 -10.11 -17.46
C SER A 40 -21.66 -11.45 -17.24
N GLY A 41 -22.51 -11.53 -16.22
CA GLY A 41 -23.32 -12.68 -15.90
C GLY A 41 -24.78 -12.49 -16.28
N THR A 42 -25.63 -13.40 -15.84
CA THR A 42 -27.08 -13.35 -16.10
C THR A 42 -27.76 -12.27 -15.26
N PHE A 43 -27.24 -11.98 -14.07
CA PHE A 43 -27.86 -11.08 -13.10
C PHE A 43 -27.04 -9.81 -12.81
N SER A 44 -25.74 -9.80 -13.16
CA SER A 44 -24.86 -8.65 -12.98
C SER A 44 -24.02 -8.36 -14.22
N ALA A 45 -23.82 -7.08 -14.54
CA ALA A 45 -22.89 -6.65 -15.60
C ALA A 45 -21.43 -6.99 -15.28
N ASN A 46 -21.12 -7.21 -14.00
CA ASN A 46 -19.82 -7.61 -13.47
C ASN A 46 -20.02 -8.77 -12.49
N THR A 47 -19.64 -9.98 -12.92
CA THR A 47 -19.83 -11.19 -12.13
C THR A 47 -19.12 -11.14 -10.79
N LYS A 48 -17.94 -10.53 -10.70
CA LYS A 48 -17.16 -10.51 -9.45
C LYS A 48 -17.60 -9.41 -8.48
N ASN A 49 -18.42 -8.47 -8.94
CA ASN A 49 -18.90 -7.32 -8.18
C ASN A 49 -17.76 -6.51 -7.52
N VAL A 50 -16.60 -6.42 -8.20
CA VAL A 50 -15.42 -5.63 -7.79
C VAL A 50 -14.85 -4.90 -9.01
N PRO A 51 -14.18 -3.75 -8.87
CA PRO A 51 -13.60 -3.05 -10.02
C PRO A 51 -12.52 -3.86 -10.78
N PRO A 52 -12.16 -3.48 -12.01
CA PRO A 52 -11.02 -4.06 -12.72
C PRO A 52 -9.73 -4.02 -11.90
N GLY A 53 -8.96 -5.12 -11.92
CA GLY A 53 -7.71 -5.23 -11.18
C GLY A 53 -7.87 -5.61 -9.71
N PHE A 54 -9.11 -5.73 -9.22
CA PHE A 54 -9.40 -6.21 -7.87
C PHE A 54 -9.75 -7.69 -7.87
N ILE A 55 -9.30 -8.39 -6.83
CA ILE A 55 -9.81 -9.72 -6.47
C ILE A 55 -10.96 -9.57 -5.49
N SER A 56 -12.00 -10.39 -5.66
CA SER A 56 -13.08 -10.53 -4.69
C SER A 56 -12.63 -11.52 -3.61
N LEU A 57 -12.53 -11.08 -2.36
CA LEU A 57 -11.87 -11.86 -1.31
C LEU A 57 -12.61 -13.15 -0.95
N TYR A 58 -13.94 -13.11 -0.99
CA TYR A 58 -14.78 -14.23 -0.55
C TYR A 58 -15.72 -14.76 -1.63
N GLU A 59 -15.82 -14.08 -2.77
CA GLU A 59 -16.65 -14.49 -3.90
C GLU A 59 -18.10 -14.86 -3.50
N TYR A 60 -18.63 -14.23 -2.44
CA TYR A 60 -20.00 -14.54 -1.98
C TYR A 60 -21.08 -13.97 -2.90
N ASN A 61 -20.77 -12.84 -3.55
CA ASN A 61 -21.70 -12.15 -4.44
C ASN A 61 -21.31 -12.29 -5.91
N ILE A 62 -21.02 -13.52 -6.34
CA ILE A 62 -20.79 -13.81 -7.75
C ILE A 62 -22.12 -13.86 -8.50
N ASP A 63 -22.23 -13.05 -9.56
CA ASP A 63 -23.39 -12.93 -10.43
C ASP A 63 -24.72 -12.85 -9.65
N LYS A 64 -24.76 -11.95 -8.68
CA LYS A 64 -25.94 -11.69 -7.86
C LYS A 64 -26.64 -10.42 -8.27
N ILE A 65 -27.93 -10.33 -7.95
CA ILE A 65 -28.75 -9.15 -8.20
C ILE A 65 -28.38 -8.08 -7.16
N SER A 66 -27.93 -6.93 -7.64
CA SER A 66 -27.66 -5.75 -6.79
C SER A 66 -28.97 -5.19 -6.25
N GLY A 67 -29.02 -4.98 -4.93
CA GLY A 67 -30.22 -4.49 -4.24
C GLY A 67 -30.58 -5.33 -3.02
N SER A 68 -30.92 -4.65 -1.94
CA SER A 68 -31.55 -5.25 -0.77
C SER A 68 -33.02 -5.48 -1.10
N ASN A 69 -33.40 -6.68 -1.51
CA ASN A 69 -34.69 -7.22 -1.06
C ASN A 69 -34.43 -7.85 0.32
N VAL A 70 -34.11 -7.00 1.31
CA VAL A 70 -34.30 -7.35 2.72
C VAL A 70 -35.81 -7.44 2.91
N GLY A 71 -36.29 -8.68 2.88
CA GLY A 71 -37.71 -8.98 3.02
C GLY A 71 -38.29 -9.75 1.84
N ASP A 72 -37.69 -10.89 1.45
CA ASP A 72 -38.60 -12.00 1.17
C ASP A 72 -39.21 -12.36 2.53
N PRO A 73 -40.48 -12.03 2.79
CA PRO A 73 -41.15 -12.57 3.96
C PRO A 73 -41.09 -14.08 3.79
N VAL A 74 -40.72 -14.82 4.84
CA VAL A 74 -40.85 -16.27 4.90
C VAL A 74 -42.19 -16.68 4.26
N GLY A 75 -42.20 -17.09 2.97
CA GLY A 75 -43.46 -17.30 2.26
C GLY A 75 -43.48 -17.19 0.73
N SER A 76 -42.58 -16.47 0.02
CA SER A 76 -42.71 -16.38 -1.46
C SER A 76 -42.16 -17.57 -2.25
N GLY A 77 -41.58 -18.57 -1.56
CA GLY A 77 -41.20 -19.87 -2.14
C GLY A 77 -40.15 -19.81 -3.26
N THR A 78 -39.59 -18.63 -3.57
CA THR A 78 -38.64 -18.43 -4.64
C THR A 78 -37.35 -17.87 -4.05
N PRO A 79 -36.28 -18.67 -3.93
CA PRO A 79 -35.00 -18.17 -3.42
C PRO A 79 -34.48 -17.03 -4.30
N GLY A 80 -34.54 -15.79 -3.83
CA GLY A 80 -33.99 -14.65 -4.55
C GLY A 80 -32.47 -14.71 -4.65
N ASN A 81 -31.89 -14.41 -5.82
CA ASN A 81 -30.45 -14.31 -6.04
C ASN A 81 -29.86 -12.98 -5.51
N ASN A 82 -30.18 -12.64 -4.26
CA ASN A 82 -29.82 -11.35 -3.63
C ASN A 82 -28.41 -11.38 -3.05
N PHE A 83 -27.82 -10.19 -2.87
CA PHE A 83 -26.52 -10.03 -2.22
C PHE A 83 -26.51 -10.58 -0.78
N ILE A 84 -25.42 -11.24 -0.45
CA ILE A 84 -25.02 -11.68 0.88
C ILE A 84 -24.15 -10.59 1.50
N TYR A 85 -24.50 -10.17 2.71
CA TYR A 85 -23.71 -9.20 3.48
C TYR A 85 -23.28 -9.83 4.80
N PRO A 86 -22.08 -9.52 5.33
CA PRO A 86 -21.80 -9.80 6.73
C PRO A 86 -22.78 -9.00 7.59
N TRP A 87 -23.25 -9.59 8.68
CA TRP A 87 -24.17 -8.93 9.59
C TRP A 87 -23.92 -9.34 11.03
N ILE A 88 -24.28 -8.44 11.95
CA ILE A 88 -24.31 -8.70 13.40
C ILE A 88 -25.64 -8.20 13.96
N TYR A 89 -26.09 -8.75 15.08
CA TYR A 89 -27.23 -8.17 15.82
C TYR A 89 -26.72 -7.13 16.82
N LYS A 90 -27.49 -6.06 16.99
CA LYS A 90 -27.24 -5.09 18.06
C LYS A 90 -27.55 -5.74 19.41
N ASP A 91 -26.52 -5.95 20.23
CA ASP A 91 -26.67 -6.44 21.59
C ASP A 91 -27.04 -5.31 22.58
N SER A 92 -27.38 -5.69 23.82
CA SER A 92 -27.68 -4.75 24.91
C SER A 92 -26.41 -4.25 25.63
N ASN A 93 -25.22 -4.71 25.22
CA ASN A 93 -23.99 -4.59 25.99
C ASN A 93 -23.33 -3.21 25.92
N ARG A 94 -24.04 -2.21 25.39
CA ARG A 94 -23.61 -0.81 25.28
C ARG A 94 -22.19 -0.62 24.72
N VAL A 95 -21.75 -1.53 23.86
CA VAL A 95 -20.57 -1.33 23.00
C VAL A 95 -21.02 -0.77 21.65
N ALA A 96 -20.44 0.34 21.23
CA ALA A 96 -20.64 0.91 19.91
C ALA A 96 -19.30 1.36 19.31
N LEU A 97 -19.17 1.17 18.01
CA LEU A 97 -18.11 1.80 17.23
C LEU A 97 -18.59 3.20 16.82
N ARG A 98 -17.65 4.14 16.72
CA ARG A 98 -17.97 5.48 16.21
C ARG A 98 -18.26 5.34 14.72
N ASN A 99 -19.50 5.58 14.30
CA ASN A 99 -19.88 5.53 12.90
C ASN A 99 -19.48 6.84 12.21
N SER A 100 -18.68 6.76 11.15
CA SER A 100 -18.21 7.91 10.35
C SER A 100 -19.23 8.38 9.30
N VAL A 101 -20.41 7.75 9.21
CA VAL A 101 -21.35 7.93 8.09
C VAL A 101 -22.33 9.10 8.27
N SER A 102 -22.46 9.73 9.45
CA SER A 102 -23.34 10.90 9.61
C SER A 102 -22.56 12.18 9.90
N THR A 103 -22.85 13.22 9.13
CA THR A 103 -22.41 14.61 9.29
C THR A 103 -23.01 15.23 10.57
N GLY A 104 -22.66 14.64 11.71
CA GLY A 104 -23.22 14.91 13.02
C GLY A 104 -22.99 13.70 13.89
N ALA A 105 -21.96 13.76 14.72
CA ALA A 105 -21.42 12.69 15.56
C ALA A 105 -22.46 11.97 16.44
N SER A 106 -23.29 11.15 15.82
CA SER A 106 -24.26 10.31 16.50
C SER A 106 -23.60 8.97 16.74
N TYR A 107 -23.42 8.61 18.00
CA TYR A 107 -23.05 7.24 18.35
C TYR A 107 -24.12 6.30 17.78
N GLN A 108 -23.73 5.10 17.40
CA GLN A 108 -24.66 4.07 16.90
C GLN A 108 -25.83 3.80 17.88
N PHE A 109 -25.66 4.14 19.16
CA PHE A 109 -26.73 4.12 20.17
C PHE A 109 -27.96 4.95 19.83
N SER A 110 -27.83 5.96 18.98
CA SER A 110 -28.90 6.91 18.70
C SER A 110 -29.77 6.52 17.50
N VAL A 111 -29.35 5.53 16.70
CA VAL A 111 -29.95 5.22 15.39
C VAL A 111 -30.50 3.81 15.25
N ASP A 112 -29.93 2.81 15.95
CA ASP A 112 -30.35 1.41 15.85
C ASP A 112 -30.81 0.85 17.22
N ALA A 113 -31.90 0.10 17.24
CA ALA A 113 -32.45 -0.54 18.43
C ALA A 113 -31.78 -1.88 18.75
N VAL A 114 -31.89 -2.33 20.00
CA VAL A 114 -31.43 -3.67 20.41
C VAL A 114 -32.24 -4.73 19.65
N GLY A 115 -31.55 -5.68 19.04
CA GLY A 115 -32.15 -6.71 18.17
C GLY A 115 -32.11 -6.38 16.68
N ASP A 116 -31.76 -5.15 16.29
CA ASP A 116 -31.62 -4.79 14.88
C ASP A 116 -30.43 -5.51 14.23
N LYS A 117 -30.60 -5.88 12.96
CA LYS A 117 -29.54 -6.46 12.14
C LYS A 117 -28.73 -5.35 11.49
N LEU A 118 -27.45 -5.30 11.83
CA LEU A 118 -26.49 -4.34 11.31
C LEU A 118 -25.69 -5.01 10.19
N TYR A 119 -25.72 -4.41 9.01
CA TYR A 119 -25.00 -4.93 7.85
C TYR A 119 -23.62 -4.29 7.72
N GLY A 120 -22.62 -5.10 7.42
CA GLY A 120 -21.28 -4.63 7.09
C GLY A 120 -21.16 -4.23 5.62
N ALA A 121 -20.07 -3.53 5.30
CA ALA A 121 -19.78 -3.09 3.94
C ALA A 121 -19.39 -4.27 3.02
N TYR A 122 -19.83 -4.19 1.78
CA TYR A 122 -19.46 -5.07 0.67
C TYR A 122 -19.41 -4.20 -0.61
N PRO A 123 -18.54 -4.48 -1.60
CA PRO A 123 -17.63 -5.61 -1.74
C PRO A 123 -16.36 -5.53 -0.89
N LEU A 124 -15.95 -6.70 -0.40
CA LEU A 124 -14.64 -6.92 0.19
C LEU A 124 -13.68 -7.34 -0.92
N SER A 125 -12.75 -6.46 -1.25
CA SER A 125 -11.84 -6.63 -2.38
C SER A 125 -10.42 -6.21 -2.02
N ALA A 126 -9.45 -6.69 -2.81
CA ALA A 126 -8.06 -6.28 -2.71
C ALA A 126 -7.49 -5.98 -4.10
N SER A 127 -6.63 -4.97 -4.18
CA SER A 127 -5.84 -4.62 -5.36
C SER A 127 -4.57 -3.91 -4.90
N ILE A 128 -3.63 -3.74 -5.82
CA ILE A 128 -2.49 -2.84 -5.59
C ILE A 128 -2.99 -1.40 -5.46
N THR A 129 -2.31 -0.61 -4.64
CA THR A 129 -2.57 0.83 -4.52
C THR A 129 -1.29 1.63 -4.69
N ARG A 130 -1.44 2.87 -5.17
CA ARG A 130 -0.34 3.79 -5.40
C ARG A 130 -0.57 5.06 -4.61
N GLU A 131 0.43 5.49 -3.86
CA GLU A 131 0.45 6.75 -3.12
C GLU A 131 1.67 7.57 -3.58
N LEU A 132 1.42 8.72 -4.21
CA LEU A 132 2.46 9.67 -4.59
C LEU A 132 2.62 10.72 -3.49
N MET A 133 3.83 10.82 -2.95
CA MET A 133 4.20 11.76 -1.90
C MET A 133 5.11 12.82 -2.48
N GLY A 134 4.77 14.10 -2.33
CA GLY A 134 5.63 15.20 -2.80
C GLY A 134 6.85 15.40 -1.91
N ASN A 135 6.62 15.46 -0.60
CA ASN A 135 7.65 15.46 0.44
C ASN A 135 7.18 14.47 1.51
N ALA A 136 7.86 13.33 1.63
CA ALA A 136 7.37 12.18 2.39
C ALA A 136 7.23 12.47 3.90
N ASP A 137 7.97 13.43 4.44
CA ASP A 137 7.88 13.88 5.84
C ASP A 137 6.87 15.00 6.08
N THR A 138 5.99 15.28 5.11
CA THR A 138 4.98 16.33 5.28
C THR A 138 4.02 15.95 6.42
N VAL A 139 3.84 16.91 7.32
CA VAL A 139 2.87 16.86 8.42
C VAL A 139 1.82 17.93 8.19
N ALA A 140 0.57 17.65 8.51
CA ALA A 140 -0.51 18.62 8.46
C ALA A 140 -0.22 19.76 9.44
N PRO A 141 -0.61 21.00 9.12
CA PRO A 141 -0.51 22.08 10.09
C PRO A 141 -1.31 21.71 11.34
N ALA A 142 -0.70 21.92 12.51
CA ALA A 142 -1.31 21.61 13.80
C ALA A 142 -2.45 22.61 14.10
N ASN A 143 -3.57 22.43 13.40
CA ASN A 143 -4.76 23.26 13.53
C ASN A 143 -5.58 22.66 14.68
N GLY A 144 -5.58 23.37 15.81
CA GLY A 144 -6.19 22.90 17.06
C GLY A 144 -7.61 22.35 16.87
N ALA A 145 -7.92 21.33 17.68
CA ALA A 145 -9.14 20.51 17.72
C ALA A 145 -9.13 19.27 16.80
N GLY A 146 -8.32 18.27 17.15
CA GLY A 146 -8.48 16.91 16.62
C GLY A 146 -7.31 15.93 16.79
N GLU A 147 -6.11 16.38 17.19
CA GLU A 147 -4.88 15.60 16.98
C GLU A 147 -4.28 14.95 18.23
N GLN A 148 -3.62 13.80 18.01
CA GLN A 148 -3.10 12.86 18.99
C GLN A 148 -1.85 13.39 19.71
N GLY A 149 -2.06 14.30 20.66
CA GLY A 149 -1.05 14.68 21.65
C GLY A 149 -0.56 16.12 21.53
N SER A 150 -0.13 16.65 22.67
CA SER A 150 0.45 17.98 22.81
C SER A 150 1.87 17.85 23.36
N ASP A 151 2.80 18.64 22.83
CA ASP A 151 4.09 18.87 23.47
C ASP A 151 4.05 20.20 24.26
N PHE A 152 4.89 20.30 25.29
CA PHE A 152 5.06 21.53 26.06
C PHE A 152 6.40 22.16 25.67
N LEU A 153 6.36 23.20 24.85
CA LEU A 153 7.56 23.97 24.52
C LEU A 153 7.68 25.20 25.42
N THR A 154 8.86 25.45 25.94
CA THR A 154 9.19 26.72 26.60
C THR A 154 9.58 27.74 25.56
N SER A 155 8.89 28.88 25.51
CA SER A 155 9.28 30.01 24.68
C SER A 155 10.63 30.58 25.13
N SER A 156 11.26 31.38 24.28
CA SER A 156 12.48 32.14 24.62
C SER A 156 12.30 33.10 25.80
N ALA A 157 11.06 33.42 26.18
CA ALA A 157 10.70 34.20 27.36
C ALA A 157 10.37 33.34 28.59
N GLY A 158 10.56 32.02 28.53
CA GLY A 158 10.31 31.08 29.63
C GLY A 158 8.84 30.66 29.81
N ASN A 159 7.94 31.07 28.92
CA ASN A 159 6.52 30.68 29.00
C ASN A 159 6.32 29.26 28.45
N ILE A 160 5.56 28.42 29.15
CA ILE A 160 5.19 27.09 28.66
C ILE A 160 4.01 27.23 27.67
N LEU A 161 4.27 26.94 26.39
CA LEU A 161 3.28 26.90 25.32
C LEU A 161 2.91 25.43 25.04
N LYS A 162 1.61 25.16 24.93
CA LYS A 162 1.13 23.88 24.40
C LYS A 162 1.21 23.96 22.88
N GLN A 163 2.09 23.16 22.28
CA GLN A 163 2.09 22.95 20.83
C GLN A 163 1.37 21.64 20.51
N TRP A 164 0.37 21.72 19.64
CA TRP A 164 -0.31 20.54 19.11
C TRP A 164 0.64 19.77 18.20
N LYS A 165 0.71 18.45 18.35
CA LYS A 165 1.54 17.62 17.47
C LYS A 165 0.86 17.48 16.12
N ALA A 166 1.55 17.97 15.10
CA ALA A 166 1.18 17.81 13.70
C ALA A 166 1.02 16.33 13.34
N THR A 167 -0.03 15.98 12.59
CA THR A 167 -0.26 14.61 12.10
C THR A 167 0.47 14.37 10.77
N PRO A 168 1.06 13.18 10.54
CA PRO A 168 1.64 12.85 9.24
C PRO A 168 0.59 12.88 8.13
N ILE A 169 0.86 13.59 7.03
CA ILE A 169 0.01 13.52 5.82
C ILE A 169 0.13 12.15 5.15
N TYR A 170 1.33 11.54 5.24
CA TYR A 170 1.66 10.24 4.65
C TYR A 170 1.98 9.20 5.73
N PRO A 171 0.98 8.73 6.50
CA PRO A 171 1.20 7.85 7.66
C PRO A 171 1.84 6.50 7.28
N HIS A 172 1.56 5.99 6.07
CA HIS A 172 2.16 4.74 5.59
C HIS A 172 3.69 4.84 5.47
N TYR A 173 4.20 5.95 4.93
CA TYR A 173 5.65 6.15 4.86
C TYR A 173 6.28 6.25 6.25
N TRP A 174 5.66 6.99 7.16
CA TRP A 174 6.12 7.13 8.54
C TRP A 174 6.21 5.78 9.27
N ALA A 175 5.22 4.90 9.06
CA ALA A 175 5.23 3.55 9.61
C ALA A 175 6.39 2.70 9.05
N LEU A 176 6.81 2.94 7.80
CA LEU A 176 7.86 2.19 7.13
C LEU A 176 9.29 2.67 7.45
N LYS A 177 9.49 3.84 8.06
CA LYS A 177 10.84 4.39 8.32
C LYS A 177 11.75 3.43 9.10
N ASN A 178 11.20 2.74 10.09
CA ASN A 178 11.96 1.77 10.89
C ASN A 178 12.32 0.53 10.06
N ALA A 179 11.37 -0.01 9.30
CA ALA A 179 11.61 -1.13 8.40
C ALA A 179 12.68 -0.79 7.35
N LEU A 180 12.56 0.37 6.71
CA LEU A 180 13.55 0.90 5.78
C LEU A 180 14.95 0.96 6.40
N ASN A 181 15.09 1.55 7.59
CA ASN A 181 16.40 1.61 8.25
C ASN A 181 16.95 0.23 8.64
N TYR A 182 16.08 -0.72 9.00
CA TYR A 182 16.43 -2.11 9.27
C TYR A 182 17.01 -2.82 8.02
N TYR A 183 16.34 -2.70 6.87
CA TYR A 183 16.85 -3.25 5.60
C TYR A 183 18.08 -2.53 5.05
N GLY A 184 18.48 -1.41 5.65
CA GLY A 184 19.71 -0.71 5.33
C GLY A 184 21.00 -1.55 5.46
N ALA A 185 20.96 -2.70 6.13
CA ALA A 185 22.07 -3.66 6.14
C ALA A 185 22.21 -4.45 4.82
N GLN A 186 21.14 -4.56 4.03
CA GLN A 186 21.14 -5.25 2.72
C GLN A 186 21.59 -4.32 1.58
N SER A 187 21.16 -3.06 1.65
CA SER A 187 21.55 -2.01 0.70
C SER A 187 21.47 -0.65 1.36
N LYS A 188 22.41 0.24 1.00
CA LYS A 188 22.38 1.66 1.41
C LYS A 188 21.09 2.36 0.95
N HIS A 189 20.49 1.94 -0.16
CA HIS A 189 19.31 2.58 -0.76
C HIS A 189 18.03 2.42 0.07
N TYR A 190 17.99 1.50 1.04
CA TYR A 190 16.88 1.40 1.99
C TYR A 190 16.93 2.49 3.06
N LYS A 191 18.11 3.00 3.41
CA LYS A 191 18.23 3.99 4.48
C LYS A 191 17.41 5.24 4.15
N VAL A 192 16.65 5.72 5.15
CA VAL A 192 15.89 6.97 5.03
C VAL A 192 16.82 8.15 4.75
N THR A 193 18.01 8.09 5.31
CA THR A 193 19.09 9.06 5.12
C THR A 193 20.31 8.38 4.52
N GLY A 194 20.89 8.97 3.47
CA GLY A 194 22.00 8.40 2.72
C GLY A 194 23.37 8.50 3.42
N SER A 195 24.41 8.12 2.69
CA SER A 195 25.79 8.22 3.18
C SER A 195 26.24 9.68 3.25
N TRP A 196 27.20 9.93 4.13
CA TRP A 196 27.81 11.23 4.36
C TRP A 196 28.92 11.51 3.36
N THR A 197 28.68 12.41 2.40
CA THR A 197 29.73 13.00 1.56
C THR A 197 29.25 14.37 1.06
N GLY A 198 30.01 15.43 1.37
CA GLY A 198 29.70 16.84 1.16
C GLY A 198 29.37 17.22 -0.29
N ASN A 199 28.06 17.31 -0.60
CA ASN A 199 27.39 18.19 -1.59
C ASN A 199 25.85 17.92 -1.73
N GLY A 200 25.20 17.37 -0.71
CA GLY A 200 23.82 16.85 -0.76
C GLY A 200 22.81 17.57 0.15
N GLN A 201 21.77 16.87 0.61
CA GLN A 201 20.63 17.44 1.36
C GLN A 201 20.83 17.41 2.89
N VAL A 202 20.26 18.37 3.63
CA VAL A 202 20.25 18.41 5.10
C VAL A 202 18.86 17.98 5.62
N PRO A 203 18.74 17.06 6.59
CA PRO A 203 17.44 16.60 7.11
C PRO A 203 16.62 17.73 7.75
N ARG A 204 15.30 17.68 7.61
CA ARG A 204 14.40 18.71 8.14
C ARG A 204 14.33 18.62 9.67
N GLY A 205 14.38 19.75 10.38
CA GLY A 205 14.23 19.79 11.83
C GLY A 205 15.50 19.50 12.64
N HIS A 206 16.67 19.39 12.00
CA HIS A 206 17.92 19.30 12.72
C HIS A 206 18.36 20.70 13.20
N SER A 207 18.20 20.96 14.50
CA SER A 207 18.57 22.22 15.17
C SER A 207 19.97 22.20 15.79
N ILE A 208 20.67 21.06 15.71
CA ILE A 208 22.09 20.98 15.98
C ILE A 208 22.79 21.39 14.69
N SER A 209 23.61 22.43 14.78
CA SER A 209 24.55 22.82 13.74
C SER A 209 25.37 21.58 13.41
N LEU A 210 24.98 20.87 12.35
CA LEU A 210 25.91 19.96 11.73
C LEU A 210 27.15 20.79 11.36
N PRO A 211 28.37 20.24 11.41
CA PRO A 211 29.55 20.98 11.00
C PRO A 211 29.29 21.66 9.64
N GLU A 212 29.70 22.91 9.48
CA GLU A 212 29.58 23.61 8.19
C GLU A 212 30.16 22.69 7.08
N ASP A 213 29.43 22.51 5.96
CA ASP A 213 29.69 21.56 4.86
C ASP A 213 29.32 20.08 5.03
N THR A 214 28.31 19.77 5.86
CA THR A 214 27.87 18.39 6.05
C THR A 214 26.49 18.11 5.48
N THR A 215 26.45 17.15 4.56
CA THR A 215 25.28 16.87 3.73
C THR A 215 25.17 15.38 3.44
N TYR A 216 23.95 14.89 3.22
CA TYR A 216 23.72 13.51 2.83
C TYR A 216 23.51 13.36 1.33
N GLU A 217 24.02 12.27 0.75
CA GLU A 217 23.82 11.91 -0.66
C GLU A 217 22.33 11.90 -1.05
N TRP A 218 21.44 11.51 -0.13
CA TRP A 218 19.98 11.65 -0.26
C TRP A 218 19.30 11.73 1.11
N VAL A 219 18.11 12.35 1.13
CA VAL A 219 17.20 12.35 2.28
C VAL A 219 15.78 12.01 1.79
N LYS A 220 15.33 10.77 2.01
CA LYS A 220 14.02 10.29 1.52
C LYS A 220 12.85 11.10 2.06
N ASP A 221 12.97 11.62 3.28
CA ASP A 221 11.98 12.51 3.91
C ASP A 221 11.66 13.74 3.04
N GLN A 222 12.61 14.20 2.23
CA GLN A 222 12.50 15.38 1.38
C GLN A 222 12.28 15.06 -0.10
N GLN A 223 12.23 13.78 -0.47
CA GLN A 223 12.09 13.34 -1.84
C GLN A 223 10.63 13.11 -2.20
N ILE A 224 10.36 13.19 -3.52
CA ILE A 224 9.14 12.66 -4.09
C ILE A 224 9.25 11.13 -4.04
N ILE A 225 8.29 10.47 -3.41
CA ILE A 225 8.24 9.02 -3.30
C ILE A 225 6.96 8.52 -3.92
N ASN A 226 7.08 7.51 -4.77
CA ASN A 226 5.93 6.75 -5.24
C ASN A 226 5.91 5.40 -4.52
N LEU A 227 4.97 5.26 -3.59
CA LEU A 227 4.76 4.04 -2.80
C LEU A 227 3.70 3.18 -3.48
N ILE A 228 4.06 1.94 -3.79
CA ILE A 228 3.13 0.93 -4.28
C ILE A 228 2.93 -0.08 -3.15
N SER A 229 1.69 -0.25 -2.72
CA SER A 229 1.30 -1.27 -1.74
C SER A 229 0.72 -2.47 -2.46
N ILE A 230 1.25 -3.65 -2.14
CA ILE A 230 0.82 -4.94 -2.64
C ILE A 230 0.25 -5.70 -1.45
N PRO A 231 -1.05 -6.00 -1.44
CA PRO A 231 -1.64 -6.84 -0.40
C PRO A 231 -1.04 -8.26 -0.36
N GLU A 232 -0.93 -8.84 0.84
CA GLU A 232 -0.40 -10.19 1.07
C GLU A 232 -1.11 -11.28 0.25
N ILE A 233 -2.39 -11.11 -0.10
CA ILE A 233 -3.12 -12.08 -0.91
C ILE A 233 -2.46 -12.37 -2.27
N PHE A 234 -1.66 -11.44 -2.80
CA PHE A 234 -0.98 -11.60 -4.09
C PHE A 234 0.37 -12.30 -4.00
N TYR A 235 0.99 -12.43 -2.82
CA TYR A 235 2.32 -13.04 -2.69
C TYR A 235 2.45 -14.05 -1.54
N GLY A 236 1.41 -14.20 -0.71
CA GLY A 236 1.41 -15.08 0.45
C GLY A 236 2.37 -14.59 1.53
N SER A 237 3.37 -15.41 1.86
CA SER A 237 4.28 -15.14 2.98
C SER A 237 5.39 -14.15 2.67
N LYS A 238 5.87 -14.11 1.41
CA LYS A 238 6.97 -13.24 1.00
C LYS A 238 7.04 -13.15 -0.52
N ILE A 239 7.22 -11.95 -1.05
CA ILE A 239 7.57 -11.75 -2.46
C ILE A 239 8.93 -12.40 -2.72
N LYS A 240 9.01 -13.29 -3.71
CA LYS A 240 10.25 -14.00 -4.05
C LYS A 240 11.34 -13.01 -4.47
N PRO A 241 12.52 -12.98 -3.81
CA PRO A 241 13.61 -12.12 -4.25
C PRO A 241 14.10 -12.51 -5.65
N GLY A 242 14.29 -11.52 -6.51
CA GLY A 242 14.67 -11.69 -7.92
C GLY A 242 13.50 -11.98 -8.86
N SER A 243 12.25 -11.83 -8.42
CA SER A 243 11.07 -12.08 -9.26
C SER A 243 10.30 -10.82 -9.65
N LEU A 244 10.72 -9.63 -9.20
CA LEU A 244 9.96 -8.41 -9.42
C LEU A 244 10.45 -7.71 -10.69
N SER A 245 9.53 -7.40 -11.60
CA SER A 245 9.78 -6.62 -12.80
C SER A 245 8.68 -5.56 -12.95
N LEU A 246 9.07 -4.30 -13.02
CA LEU A 246 8.18 -3.17 -13.30
C LEU A 246 8.50 -2.67 -14.70
N LYS A 247 7.53 -2.79 -15.59
CA LYS A 247 7.67 -2.40 -16.99
C LYS A 247 6.85 -1.14 -17.27
N TRP A 248 7.47 -0.20 -17.96
CA TRP A 248 6.84 1.02 -18.42
C TRP A 248 6.74 1.02 -19.94
N TYR A 249 5.51 1.03 -20.43
CA TYR A 249 5.21 1.06 -21.85
C TYR A 249 4.75 2.45 -22.26
N PHE A 250 5.30 2.96 -23.35
CA PHE A 250 4.88 4.20 -23.98
C PHE A 250 4.53 3.92 -25.44
N THR A 251 3.34 4.33 -25.87
CA THR A 251 2.80 4.08 -27.23
C THR A 251 2.94 2.60 -27.68
N GLY A 252 2.80 1.65 -26.75
CA GLY A 252 2.93 0.21 -27.02
C GLY A 252 4.36 -0.35 -27.03
N SER A 253 5.39 0.49 -26.92
CA SER A 253 6.79 0.08 -26.80
C SER A 253 7.27 0.09 -25.36
N LEU A 254 8.05 -0.91 -24.95
CA LEU A 254 8.72 -0.93 -23.64
C LEU A 254 9.83 0.13 -23.64
N ILE A 255 9.74 1.15 -22.78
CA ILE A 255 10.74 2.23 -22.70
C ILE A 255 11.48 2.29 -21.36
N GLY A 256 11.05 1.50 -20.38
CA GLY A 256 11.70 1.42 -19.08
C GLY A 256 11.37 0.10 -18.39
N GLU A 257 12.35 -0.47 -17.71
CA GLU A 257 12.15 -1.66 -16.91
C GLU A 257 13.05 -1.60 -15.66
N LEU A 258 12.43 -1.84 -14.51
CA LEU A 258 13.12 -2.02 -13.23
C LEU A 258 13.05 -3.49 -12.83
N GLN A 259 14.18 -4.08 -12.47
CA GLN A 259 14.26 -5.46 -11.99
C GLN A 259 15.07 -5.55 -10.71
N ASP A 260 14.71 -6.50 -9.84
CA ASP A 260 15.43 -6.79 -8.61
C ASP A 260 16.56 -7.83 -8.79
N THR A 261 17.41 -7.62 -9.80
CA THR A 261 18.42 -8.60 -10.26
C THR A 261 19.40 -9.04 -9.17
N LYS A 262 19.73 -8.15 -8.22
CA LYS A 262 20.64 -8.44 -7.09
C LYS A 262 19.98 -9.24 -5.96
N ARG A 263 18.65 -9.42 -5.97
CA ARG A 263 17.88 -10.14 -4.93
C ARG A 263 18.05 -9.59 -3.50
N ASN A 264 18.55 -8.36 -3.39
CA ASN A 264 18.66 -7.60 -2.15
C ASN A 264 17.56 -6.52 -2.05
N GLY A 265 16.57 -6.57 -2.95
CA GLY A 265 15.43 -5.67 -3.05
C GLY A 265 15.72 -4.28 -3.60
N GLU A 266 16.92 -4.01 -4.12
CA GLU A 266 17.13 -2.87 -5.03
C GLU A 266 16.40 -3.10 -6.35
N LEU A 267 15.62 -2.11 -6.79
CA LEU A 267 15.04 -2.06 -8.13
C LEU A 267 15.99 -1.32 -9.06
N ILE A 268 16.60 -2.07 -9.97
CA ILE A 268 17.64 -1.59 -10.86
C ILE A 268 17.06 -1.41 -12.25
N GLN A 269 17.33 -0.26 -12.87
CA GLN A 269 17.00 -0.07 -14.27
C GLN A 269 17.85 -0.98 -15.14
N VAL A 270 17.21 -1.79 -15.98
CA VAL A 270 17.90 -2.75 -16.87
C VAL A 270 17.90 -2.34 -18.34
N ASN A 271 16.96 -1.47 -18.74
CA ASN A 271 16.84 -1.01 -20.13
C ASN A 271 17.36 0.43 -20.27
N THR A 272 17.99 0.69 -21.41
CA THR A 272 18.46 2.01 -21.80
C THR A 272 17.29 2.89 -22.25
N SER A 273 17.41 4.21 -22.08
CA SER A 273 16.46 5.17 -22.67
C SER A 273 16.30 4.89 -24.17
N SER A 274 15.07 4.90 -24.68
CA SER A 274 14.81 4.75 -26.12
C SER A 274 15.30 5.95 -26.94
N ASN A 275 15.78 7.01 -26.29
CA ASN A 275 16.39 8.18 -26.89
C ASN A 275 17.89 8.24 -26.55
N PRO A 276 18.80 8.19 -27.54
CA PRO A 276 20.24 8.30 -27.33
C PRO A 276 20.70 9.68 -26.81
N ALA A 277 19.83 10.69 -26.80
CA ALA A 277 20.10 12.01 -26.25
C ALA A 277 19.87 12.10 -24.72
N LEU A 278 19.28 11.07 -24.10
CA LEU A 278 19.08 11.02 -22.65
C LEU A 278 20.16 10.15 -22.01
N ALA A 279 20.54 10.50 -20.77
CA ALA A 279 21.50 9.72 -20.01
C ALA A 279 21.01 8.27 -19.82
N ASP A 280 21.87 7.31 -20.10
CA ASP A 280 21.60 5.91 -19.78
C ASP A 280 21.73 5.70 -18.28
N ASN A 281 20.58 5.53 -17.61
CA ASN A 281 20.52 5.20 -16.20
C ASN A 281 20.48 3.69 -15.95
N SER A 282 20.77 2.87 -16.97
CA SER A 282 20.94 1.43 -16.78
C SER A 282 21.97 1.13 -15.70
N GLY A 283 21.64 0.19 -14.81
CA GLY A 283 22.41 -0.13 -13.61
C GLY A 283 22.15 0.78 -12.40
N SER A 284 21.42 1.89 -12.56
CA SER A 284 21.04 2.77 -11.44
C SER A 284 19.87 2.21 -10.64
N VAL A 285 19.87 2.47 -9.33
CA VAL A 285 18.82 2.03 -8.41
C VAL A 285 17.69 3.07 -8.41
N ALA A 286 16.51 2.69 -8.89
CA ALA A 286 15.32 3.55 -8.94
C ALA A 286 14.44 3.44 -7.70
N GLY A 287 14.63 2.40 -6.89
CA GLY A 287 13.79 2.17 -5.72
C GLY A 287 14.19 0.93 -4.94
N VAL A 288 13.39 0.63 -3.93
CA VAL A 288 13.58 -0.54 -3.07
C VAL A 288 12.27 -1.27 -2.82
N VAL A 289 12.36 -2.57 -2.52
CA VAL A 289 11.24 -3.46 -2.26
C VAL A 289 11.35 -4.03 -0.87
N LEU A 290 10.28 -3.94 -0.10
CA LEU A 290 10.12 -4.58 1.19
C LEU A 290 9.40 -5.92 0.95
N TYR A 291 10.17 -6.99 0.70
CA TYR A 291 9.64 -8.27 0.24
C TYR A 291 8.68 -8.95 1.22
N ASN A 292 8.86 -8.73 2.52
CA ASN A 292 8.01 -9.34 3.54
C ASN A 292 6.75 -8.51 3.77
N GLU A 293 6.86 -7.18 3.63
CA GLU A 293 5.80 -6.23 3.92
C GLU A 293 4.92 -5.93 2.69
N GLY A 294 5.39 -6.25 1.48
CA GLY A 294 4.64 -6.03 0.25
C GLY A 294 4.62 -4.57 -0.23
N PHE A 295 5.70 -3.81 0.03
CA PHE A 295 5.79 -2.42 -0.41
C PHE A 295 6.93 -2.20 -1.40
N ILE A 296 6.69 -1.35 -2.39
CA ILE A 296 7.72 -0.85 -3.30
C ILE A 296 7.81 0.66 -3.12
N LEU A 297 9.02 1.17 -2.90
CA LEU A 297 9.30 2.59 -2.81
C LEU A 297 10.16 3.00 -3.99
N LEU A 298 9.59 3.78 -4.91
CA LEU A 298 10.31 4.35 -6.03
C LEU A 298 10.72 5.78 -5.66
N THR A 299 12.03 6.04 -5.70
CA THR A 299 12.65 7.34 -5.38
C THR A 299 13.47 7.90 -6.54
N GLY A 300 13.81 7.07 -7.52
CA GLY A 300 14.46 7.48 -8.75
C GLY A 300 13.50 8.26 -9.65
N SER A 301 13.97 9.38 -10.17
CA SER A 301 13.23 10.20 -11.13
C SER A 301 14.20 10.68 -12.21
N TRP A 302 13.97 10.23 -13.43
CA TRP A 302 14.72 10.66 -14.62
C TRP A 302 13.87 10.43 -15.87
N ALA A 303 14.19 11.17 -16.93
CA ALA A 303 13.48 11.07 -18.20
C ALA A 303 13.76 9.71 -18.88
N LEU A 304 12.69 9.05 -19.37
CA LEU A 304 12.78 7.83 -20.19
C LEU A 304 12.54 8.11 -21.68
N ASN A 305 11.95 9.26 -22.00
CA ASN A 305 11.67 9.76 -23.33
C ASN A 305 11.72 11.31 -23.32
N ALA A 306 11.75 11.92 -24.51
CA ALA A 306 11.80 13.40 -24.65
C ALA A 306 10.41 14.06 -24.61
N GLU A 307 9.34 13.26 -24.68
CA GLU A 307 7.97 13.77 -24.63
C GLU A 307 7.51 13.91 -23.19
N ALA A 308 7.05 15.11 -22.83
CA ALA A 308 6.31 15.30 -21.60
C ALA A 308 4.92 14.66 -21.77
N ILE A 309 4.56 13.77 -20.85
CA ILE A 309 3.18 13.28 -20.76
C ILE A 309 2.32 14.47 -20.30
N PRO A 310 1.20 14.78 -20.98
CA PRO A 310 0.29 15.87 -20.59
C PRO A 310 -0.30 15.68 -19.19
#